data_AF-A0A8J6S499-F1
#
_entry.id   AF-A0A8J6S499-F1
#
_cell.length_a   1.000
_cell.length_b   1.000
_cell.length_c   1.000
_cell.angle_alpha   90.00
_cell.angle_beta   90.00
_cell.angle_gamma   90.00
#
_symmetry.space_group_name_H-M   'P 1'
#
loop_
_entity.id
_entity.type
_entity.pdbx_description
1 polymer ?
#
loop_
_entity_poly.entity_id
_entity_poly.type
_entity_poly.pdbx_seq_one_letter_code
_entity_poly.pdbx_strand_id
1 'polypeptide(L)'
;MRSQMPPFALPEVVPETLPQQQFQLGDLVRWRQVPHPDFGRILGVIYTHSSSCIATGLHYLVLLDEQSPSRHITSYDFAFEEDIERLNQSSVV
;
A
#
# COMPACT_ATOMS: atom_id res chain seq x y z
N MET A 1 38.40 -2.11 -2.23
CA MET A 1 37.73 -1.59 -3.44
C MET A 1 36.27 -1.34 -3.10
N ARG A 2 35.78 -0.10 -3.20
CA ARG A 2 34.35 0.19 -2.95
C ARG A 2 33.58 -0.25 -4.19
N SER A 3 32.71 -1.25 -4.06
CA SER A 3 31.79 -1.63 -5.12
C SER A 3 30.85 -0.45 -5.34
N GLN A 4 31.05 0.32 -6.41
CA GLN A 4 30.08 1.33 -6.82
C GLN A 4 28.87 0.59 -7.37
N MET A 5 27.73 0.75 -6.71
CA MET A 5 26.45 0.31 -7.25
C MET A 5 26.22 1.10 -8.55
N PRO A 6 25.95 0.43 -9.68
CA PRO A 6 25.72 1.12 -10.94
C PRO A 6 24.54 2.09 -10.77
N PRO A 7 24.52 3.22 -11.51
CA PRO A 7 23.38 4.12 -11.51
C PRO A 7 22.13 3.32 -11.85
N PHE A 8 21.12 3.39 -10.99
CA PHE A 8 19.81 2.84 -11.31
C PHE A 8 19.23 3.66 -12.47
N ALA A 9 19.06 3.03 -13.62
CA ALA A 9 18.34 3.65 -14.73
C ALA A 9 16.87 3.79 -14.30
N LEU A 10 16.35 5.02 -14.33
CA LEU A 10 14.92 5.23 -14.18
C LEU A 10 14.19 4.44 -15.28
N PRO A 11 13.04 3.81 -15.00
CA PRO A 11 12.25 3.14 -16.03
C PRO A 11 11.99 4.10 -17.19
N GLU A 12 12.20 3.65 -18.43
CA GLU A 12 12.10 4.49 -19.64
C GLU A 12 10.69 5.06 -19.87
N VAL A 13 9.68 4.49 -19.21
CA VAL A 13 8.27 4.83 -19.44
C VAL A 13 7.58 5.05 -18.09
N VAL A 14 7.46 6.31 -17.69
CA VAL A 14 6.47 6.74 -16.69
C VAL A 14 5.15 6.96 -17.44
N PRO A 15 4.02 6.39 -16.99
CA PRO A 15 2.76 6.59 -17.68
C PRO A 15 2.36 8.07 -17.64
N GLU A 16 1.87 8.59 -18.78
CA GLU A 16 1.39 9.98 -18.89
C GLU A 16 0.19 10.25 -17.96
N THR A 17 -0.58 9.20 -17.65
CA THR A 17 -1.71 9.24 -16.73
C THR A 17 -1.58 8.09 -15.72
N LEU A 18 -1.77 8.42 -14.44
CA LEU A 18 -1.81 7.41 -13.39
C LEU A 18 -3.18 6.71 -13.38
N PRO A 19 -3.25 5.43 -12.96
CA PRO A 19 -4.52 4.77 -12.69
C PRO A 19 -5.37 5.57 -11.71
N GLN A 20 -6.69 5.48 -11.86
CA GLN A 20 -7.61 6.10 -10.92
C GLN A 20 -7.47 5.43 -9.55
N GLN A 21 -7.29 6.23 -8.51
CA GLN A 21 -7.19 5.73 -7.13
C GLN A 21 -8.55 5.25 -6.65
N GLN A 22 -8.65 3.99 -6.24
CA GLN A 22 -9.86 3.49 -5.60
C GLN A 22 -9.99 3.97 -4.16
N PHE A 23 -8.91 4.24 -3.44
CA PHE A 23 -8.91 4.71 -2.04
C PHE A 23 -8.36 6.12 -1.91
N GLN A 24 -8.83 6.87 -0.92
CA GLN A 24 -8.42 8.24 -0.64
C GLN A 24 -7.68 8.34 0.69
N LEU A 25 -6.89 9.40 0.87
CA LEU A 25 -6.24 9.68 2.15
C LEU A 25 -7.27 9.72 3.29
N GLY A 26 -6.97 9.02 4.38
CA GLY A 26 -7.84 8.92 5.56
C GLY A 26 -8.89 7.81 5.51
N ASP A 27 -9.12 7.18 4.33
CA ASP A 27 -10.01 6.02 4.20
C ASP A 27 -9.55 4.93 5.19
N LEU A 28 -10.51 4.37 5.93
CA LEU A 28 -10.29 3.22 6.79
C LEU A 28 -10.40 1.95 5.94
N VAL A 29 -9.35 1.15 5.93
CA VAL A 29 -9.26 -0.07 5.12
C VAL A 29 -8.84 -1.27 5.98
N ARG A 30 -9.12 -2.47 5.49
CA ARG A 30 -8.61 -3.72 6.06
C ARG A 30 -8.09 -4.64 4.97
N TRP A 31 -7.16 -5.53 5.32
CA TRP A 31 -6.70 -6.59 4.42
C TRP A 31 -7.80 -7.63 4.22
N ARG A 32 -7.91 -8.11 2.98
CA ARG A 32 -8.87 -9.14 2.59
C ARG A 32 -8.38 -10.51 3.01
N GLN A 33 -9.33 -11.44 3.13
CA GLN A 33 -9.09 -12.90 3.13
C GLN A 33 -8.12 -13.45 4.19
N VAL A 34 -7.96 -12.76 5.32
CA VAL A 34 -7.21 -13.28 6.49
C VAL A 34 -8.12 -13.38 7.72
N PRO A 35 -7.98 -14.40 8.59
CA PRO A 35 -8.88 -14.61 9.74
C PRO A 35 -8.92 -13.45 10.75
N HIS A 36 -7.79 -12.76 10.93
CA HIS A 36 -7.64 -11.59 11.79
C HIS A 36 -6.98 -10.50 10.96
N PRO A 37 -7.74 -9.74 10.15
CA PRO A 37 -7.17 -8.80 9.22
C PRO A 37 -6.54 -7.62 9.93
N ASP A 38 -5.36 -7.23 9.46
CA ASP A 38 -4.84 -5.91 9.72
C ASP A 38 -5.75 -4.86 9.12
N PHE A 39 -5.80 -3.70 9.76
CA PHE A 39 -6.61 -2.58 9.35
C PHE A 39 -5.97 -1.27 9.79
N GLY A 40 -6.33 -0.20 9.08
CA GLY A 40 -5.70 1.08 9.28
C GLY A 40 -6.18 2.13 8.30
N ARG A 41 -5.51 3.28 8.32
CA ARG A 41 -5.87 4.44 7.49
C ARG A 41 -4.88 4.63 6.37
N ILE A 42 -5.39 4.95 5.18
CA ILE A 42 -4.57 5.34 4.04
C ILE A 42 -3.85 6.66 4.36
N LEU A 43 -2.52 6.67 4.28
CA LEU A 43 -1.67 7.86 4.45
C LEU A 43 -1.00 8.33 3.16
N GLY A 44 -0.94 7.47 2.15
CA GLY A 44 -0.27 7.80 0.90
C GLY A 44 -0.55 6.77 -0.17
N VAL A 45 -0.22 7.14 -1.40
CA VAL A 45 -0.27 6.26 -2.56
C VAL A 45 0.99 6.50 -3.38
N ILE A 46 1.60 5.41 -3.83
CA ILE A 46 2.76 5.44 -4.70
C ILE A 46 2.49 4.59 -5.95
N TYR A 47 2.91 5.09 -7.10
CA TYR A 47 2.98 4.27 -8.30
C TYR A 47 4.37 3.65 -8.36
N THR A 48 4.45 2.33 -8.42
CA THR A 48 5.74 1.64 -8.52
C THR A 48 5.75 0.73 -9.74
N HIS A 49 6.95 0.54 -10.28
CA HIS A 49 7.24 -0.36 -11.38
C HIS A 49 8.53 -1.10 -11.01
N SER A 50 8.40 -2.32 -10.48
CA SER A 50 9.57 -3.10 -10.07
C SER A 50 10.16 -3.90 -11.25
N SER A 51 11.49 -4.04 -11.28
CA SER A 51 12.22 -4.81 -12.30
C SER A 51 12.42 -6.29 -11.95
N SER A 52 12.20 -6.70 -10.70
CA SER A 52 12.46 -8.08 -10.24
C SER A 52 11.21 -8.83 -9.77
N CYS A 53 10.15 -8.12 -9.39
CA CYS A 53 8.83 -8.66 -9.10
C CYS A 53 7.83 -7.87 -9.96
N ILE A 54 7.15 -8.51 -10.90
CA ILE A 54 6.21 -7.86 -11.82
C ILE A 54 5.00 -7.38 -11.01
N ALA A 55 5.10 -6.19 -10.46
CA ALA A 55 4.03 -5.53 -9.74
C ALA A 55 4.10 -4.06 -10.14
N THR A 56 3.31 -3.73 -11.16
CA THR A 56 3.16 -2.37 -11.67
C THR A 56 1.78 -1.90 -11.25
N GLY A 57 1.69 -0.84 -10.47
CA GLY A 57 0.40 -0.36 -9.99
C GLY A 57 0.49 0.61 -8.83
N LEU A 58 -0.69 1.02 -8.36
CA LEU A 58 -0.84 1.81 -7.16
C LEU A 58 -0.65 0.92 -5.94
N HIS A 59 0.22 1.38 -5.03
CA HIS A 59 0.38 0.80 -3.71
C HIS A 59 0.00 1.84 -2.69
N TYR A 60 -0.80 1.44 -1.71
CA TYR A 60 -1.31 2.32 -0.68
C TYR A 60 -0.49 2.12 0.59
N LEU A 61 0.02 3.21 1.13
CA LEU A 61 0.65 3.23 2.44
C LEU A 61 -0.46 3.30 3.49
N VAL A 62 -0.53 2.30 4.36
CA VAL A 62 -1.52 2.21 5.42
C VAL A 62 -0.83 2.40 6.77
N LEU A 63 -1.35 3.33 7.58
CA LEU A 63 -1.04 3.41 9.00
C LEU A 63 -1.94 2.44 9.76
N LEU A 64 -1.35 1.40 10.32
CA LEU A 64 -2.07 0.40 11.09
C LEU A 64 -2.68 1.02 12.34
N ASP A 65 -3.93 0.68 12.62
CA ASP A 65 -4.61 1.08 13.86
C ASP A 65 -3.89 0.48 15.09
N GLU A 66 -4.02 1.11 16.25
CA GLU A 66 -3.44 0.60 17.50
C GLU A 66 -3.93 -0.81 17.84
N GLN A 67 -5.15 -1.15 17.43
CA GLN A 67 -5.78 -2.45 17.65
C GLN A 67 -5.52 -3.46 16.51
N SER A 68 -4.79 -3.07 15.47
CA SER A 68 -4.46 -3.97 14.36
C SER A 68 -3.53 -5.10 14.85
N PRO A 69 -3.78 -6.37 14.48
CA PRO A 69 -2.99 -7.52 14.93
C PRO A 69 -1.47 -7.34 14.81
N SER A 70 -0.99 -6.81 13.69
CA SER A 70 0.45 -6.64 13.41
C SER A 70 1.03 -5.31 13.90
N ARG A 71 0.23 -4.44 14.54
CA ARG A 71 0.67 -3.12 15.01
C ARG A 71 1.91 -3.16 15.90
N HIS A 72 2.03 -4.20 16.71
CA HIS A 72 3.15 -4.40 17.63
C HIS A 72 4.47 -4.74 16.90
N ILE A 73 4.40 -5.12 15.62
CA ILE A 73 5.55 -5.45 14.77
C ILE A 73 5.90 -4.27 13.86
N THR A 74 4.90 -3.66 13.23
CA THR A 74 5.07 -2.50 12.35
C THR A 74 3.95 -1.48 12.53
N SER A 75 4.29 -0.20 12.35
CA SER A 75 3.29 0.88 12.36
C SER A 75 2.67 1.14 10.99
N TYR A 76 3.36 0.75 9.92
CA TYR A 76 2.97 1.02 8.55
C TYR A 76 3.19 -0.20 7.68
N ASP A 77 2.34 -0.35 6.67
CA ASP A 77 2.52 -1.36 5.64
C ASP A 77 2.03 -0.86 4.28
N PHE A 78 2.56 -1.46 3.22
CA PHE A 78 2.10 -1.21 1.85
C PHE A 78 1.14 -2.30 1.42
N ALA A 79 0.02 -1.90 0.83
CA ALA A 79 -0.96 -2.81 0.28
C ALA A 79 -1.21 -2.54 -1.21
N PHE A 80 -1.40 -3.61 -1.97
CA PHE A 80 -2.01 -3.51 -3.29
C PHE A 80 -3.50 -3.21 -3.18
N GLU A 81 -4.07 -2.61 -4.22
CA GLU A 81 -5.48 -2.23 -4.26
C GLU A 81 -6.41 -3.45 -4.08
N GLU A 82 -6.05 -4.57 -4.69
CA GLU A 82 -6.77 -5.84 -4.63
C GLU A 82 -6.74 -6.52 -3.26
N ASP A 83 -5.74 -6.22 -2.44
CA ASP A 83 -5.51 -6.87 -1.14
C ASP A 83 -6.31 -6.23 -0.02
N ILE A 84 -6.86 -5.02 -0.24
CA ILE A 84 -7.58 -4.26 0.78
C ILE A 84 -9.00 -3.93 0.37
N GLU A 85 -9.83 -3.65 1.36
CA GLU A 85 -11.20 -3.17 1.16
C GLU A 85 -11.55 -2.09 2.19
N ARG A 86 -12.49 -1.21 1.84
CA ARG A 86 -12.97 -0.17 2.75
C ARG A 86 -13.71 -0.79 3.93
N LEU A 87 -13.36 -0.36 5.12
CA LEU A 87 -14.14 -0.63 6.32
C LEU A 87 -15.24 0.43 6.42
N ASN A 88 -16.48 0.08 6.04
CA ASN A 88 -17.61 1.00 6.20
C ASN A 88 -17.82 1.29 7.69
N GLN A 89 -17.91 2.58 8.06
CA GLN A 89 -18.24 3.02 9.43
C GLN A 89 -19.71 2.78 9.83
N SER A 90 -20.42 1.88 9.16
CA SER A 90 -21.88 1.70 9.33
C SER A 90 -22.27 0.70 10.43
N SER A 91 -21.32 0.26 11.27
CA SER A 91 -21.59 -0.67 12.37
C SER A 91 -21.02 -0.17 13.69
N VAL A 92 -21.43 1.04 14.08
CA VAL A 92 -21.48 1.43 15.49
C VAL A 92 -22.91 1.92 15.71
N VAL A 93 -23.80 0.98 16.02
CA VAL A 93 -25.12 1.23 16.64
C VAL A 93 -25.02 0.76 18.07
#